data_AF-A0A1G3IQ69-F1
#
_entry.id   AF-A0A1G3IQ69-F1
#
_cell.length_a   1.000
_cell.length_b   1.000
_cell.length_c   1.000
_cell.angle_alpha   90.00
_cell.angle_beta   90.00
_cell.angle_gamma   90.00
#
_symmetry.space_group_name_H-M   'P 1'
#
loop_
_entity.id
_entity.type
_entity.pdbx_description
1 polymer ?
#
loop_
_entity_poly.entity_id
_entity_poly.type
_entity_poly.pdbx_seq_one_letter_code
_entity_poly.pdbx_strand_id
1 'polypeptide(L)'
;MCAGELIQPEDLQLKLFGGEQQSATVGGKYPLTDYLDRVEREAILEALHQTHFNRTAAAKILGVTFRALRYRMDRLSITDQDKR
;
A
#
# COMPACT_ATOMS: atom_id res chain seq x y z
N MET A 1 32.10 14.63 11.62
CA MET A 1 32.71 13.30 11.48
C MET A 1 31.70 12.30 11.99
N CYS A 2 31.08 11.50 11.12
CA CYS A 2 30.15 10.47 11.56
C CYS A 2 30.97 9.36 12.22
N ALA A 3 30.83 9.20 13.54
CA ALA A 3 31.39 8.06 14.25
C ALA A 3 30.62 6.82 13.78
N GLY A 4 31.31 5.92 13.11
CA GLY A 4 30.75 4.68 12.57
C GLY A 4 30.49 3.68 13.69
N GLU A 5 29.43 3.89 14.46
CA GLU A 5 28.87 2.82 15.27
C GLU A 5 28.36 1.74 14.32
N LEU A 6 29.04 0.61 14.34
CA LEU A 6 28.67 -0.58 13.58
C LEU A 6 27.34 -1.07 14.13
N ILE A 7 26.34 -1.14 13.25
CA ILE A 7 25.01 -1.69 13.58
C ILE A 7 25.22 -3.15 14.02
N GLN A 8 24.92 -3.44 15.28
CA GLN A 8 24.98 -4.76 15.88
C GLN A 8 23.69 -5.53 15.57
N PRO A 9 23.73 -6.87 15.50
CA PRO A 9 22.54 -7.67 15.18
C PRO A 9 21.38 -7.47 16.18
N GLU A 10 21.67 -7.02 17.40
CA GLU A 10 20.68 -6.69 18.43
C GLU A 10 19.99 -5.34 18.19
N ASP A 11 20.65 -4.40 17.50
CA ASP A 11 20.05 -3.12 17.08
C ASP A 11 18.94 -3.34 16.06
N LEU A 12 19.06 -4.44 15.31
CA LEU A 12 18.03 -4.92 14.43
C LEU A 12 16.95 -5.55 15.31
N GLN A 13 16.01 -4.72 15.78
CA GLN A 13 14.80 -5.11 16.52
C GLN A 13 13.84 -5.92 15.64
N LEU A 14 14.34 -7.00 15.02
CA LEU A 14 13.59 -7.97 14.27
C LEU A 14 12.79 -8.80 15.27
N LYS A 15 11.54 -8.37 15.49
CA LYS A 15 10.50 -9.34 15.80
C LYS A 15 10.47 -10.29 14.60
N LEU A 16 11.00 -11.49 14.79
CA LEU A 16 10.83 -12.60 13.86
C LEU A 16 9.34 -12.70 13.56
N PHE A 17 8.95 -12.27 12.35
CA PHE A 17 7.61 -12.47 11.82
C PHE A 17 7.45 -13.97 11.51
N GLY A 18 7.33 -14.76 12.58
CA GLY A 18 6.90 -16.13 12.56
C GLY A 18 5.41 -16.18 12.86
N GLY A 19 4.60 -16.43 11.82
CA GLY A 19 3.19 -16.78 11.96
C GLY A 19 2.23 -15.60 11.84
N GLU A 20 1.27 -15.78 10.93
CA GLU A 20 0.04 -15.01 10.76
C GLU A 20 0.19 -13.67 10.03
N GLN A 21 -0.30 -13.67 8.78
CA GLN A 21 -0.84 -12.50 8.10
C GLN A 21 -1.99 -11.93 8.94
N GLN A 22 -1.66 -11.22 10.02
CA GLN A 22 -2.56 -10.23 10.56
C GLN A 22 -2.59 -9.11 9.53
N SER A 23 -3.57 -9.18 8.63
CA SER A 23 -4.17 -7.99 8.04
C SER A 23 -4.56 -7.10 9.20
N ALA A 24 -3.62 -6.28 9.67
CA ALA A 24 -3.91 -5.16 10.51
C ALA A 24 -4.93 -4.35 9.71
N THR A 25 -6.17 -4.37 10.15
CA THR A 25 -7.14 -3.34 9.82
C THR A 25 -6.56 -2.05 10.42
N VAL A 26 -5.67 -1.40 9.67
CA VAL A 26 -5.16 -0.07 9.99
C VAL A 26 -6.29 0.91 9.67
N GLY A 27 -7.40 0.82 10.40
CA GLY A 27 -8.31 1.93 10.60
C GLY A 27 -7.58 2.88 11.53
N GLY A 28 -6.75 3.76 10.96
CA GLY A 28 -5.89 4.64 11.71
C GLY A 28 -6.71 5.66 12.50
N LYS A 29 -6.48 5.72 13.81
CA LYS A 29 -6.99 6.77 14.72
C LYS A 29 -6.45 8.19 14.42
N TYR A 30 -5.75 8.39 13.31
CA TYR A 30 -4.87 9.54 13.07
C TYR A 30 -5.05 10.14 11.66
N PRO A 31 -4.97 11.48 11.53
CA PRO A 31 -5.18 12.19 10.27
C PRO A 31 -4.17 11.84 9.16
N LEU A 32 -3.00 11.30 9.50
CA LEU A 32 -2.02 10.86 8.51
C LEU A 32 -2.50 9.64 7.71
N THR A 33 -3.16 8.70 8.37
CA THR A 33 -3.66 7.48 7.70
C THR A 33 -4.72 7.86 6.67
N ASP A 34 -5.68 8.72 7.04
CA ASP A 34 -6.71 9.21 6.12
C ASP A 34 -6.13 9.97 4.92
N TYR A 35 -5.11 10.81 5.17
CA TYR A 35 -4.43 11.52 4.09
C TYR A 35 -3.74 10.56 3.11
N LEU A 36 -3.02 9.56 3.62
CA LEU A 36 -2.36 8.57 2.78
C LEU A 36 -3.36 7.71 2.01
N ASP A 37 -4.47 7.31 2.63
CA ASP A 37 -5.52 6.55 1.96
C ASP A 37 -6.18 7.37 0.84
N ARG A 38 -6.39 8.68 1.04
CA ARG A 38 -6.91 9.57 -0.01
C ARG A 38 -5.95 9.67 -1.20
N VAL A 39 -4.67 9.92 -0.94
CA VAL A 39 -3.64 10.03 -1.99
C VAL A 39 -3.47 8.69 -2.73
N GLU A 40 -3.46 7.57 -1.99
CA GLU A 40 -3.38 6.23 -2.57
C GLU A 40 -4.60 5.93 -3.46
N ARG A 41 -5.80 6.32 -3.00
CA ARG A 41 -7.04 6.17 -3.76
C ARG A 41 -7.01 6.96 -5.08
N GLU A 42 -6.57 8.22 -5.04
CA GLU A 42 -6.45 9.08 -6.22
C GLU A 42 -5.50 8.47 -7.26
N ALA A 43 -4.32 8.02 -6.83
CA ALA A 43 -3.34 7.38 -7.71
C ALA A 43 -3.87 6.08 -8.35
N ILE A 44 -4.59 5.25 -7.58
CA ILE A 44 -5.18 4.01 -8.10
C ILE A 44 -6.25 4.32 -9.15
N LEU A 45 -7.14 5.27 -8.89
CA LEU A 45 -8.16 5.66 -9.85
C LEU A 45 -7.57 6.22 -11.14
N GLU A 46 -6.57 7.08 -11.03
CA GLU A 46 -5.90 7.66 -12.18
C GLU A 46 -5.30 6.58 -13.08
N ALA A 47 -4.57 5.62 -12.49
CA ALA A 47 -4.00 4.50 -13.22
C ALA A 47 -5.08 3.59 -13.84
N LEU A 48 -6.23 3.39 -13.16
CA LEU A 48 -7.37 2.65 -13.71
C LEU A 48 -7.98 3.40 -14.90
N HIS A 49 -8.19 4.71 -14.80
CA HIS A 49 -8.73 5.52 -15.88
C HIS A 49 -7.82 5.51 -17.10
N GLN A 50 -6.51 5.71 -16.91
CA GLN A 50 -5.51 5.67 -17.99
C GLN A 50 -5.46 4.31 -18.72
N THR A 51 -5.87 3.24 -18.05
CA THR A 51 -5.84 1.87 -18.58
C THR A 51 -7.21 1.31 -18.94
N HIS A 52 -8.23 2.16 -19.04
CA HIS A 52 -9.62 1.76 -19.29
C HIS A 52 -10.10 0.65 -18.33
N PHE A 53 -9.76 0.79 -17.05
CA PHE A 53 -10.07 -0.14 -15.97
C PHE A 53 -9.43 -1.53 -16.10
N ASN A 54 -8.37 -1.65 -16.90
CA ASN A 54 -7.55 -2.85 -16.93
C ASN A 54 -6.64 -2.90 -15.69
N ARG A 55 -7.13 -3.55 -14.63
CA ARG A 55 -6.43 -3.72 -13.34
C ARG A 55 -5.01 -4.28 -13.48
N THR A 56 -4.77 -5.21 -14.41
CA THR A 56 -3.42 -5.75 -14.64
C THR A 56 -2.46 -4.71 -15.22
N ALA A 57 -2.95 -3.84 -16.11
CA ALA A 57 -2.17 -2.75 -16.67
C ALA A 57 -1.97 -1.61 -15.65
N ALA A 58 -3.01 -1.25 -14.88
CA ALA A 58 -2.91 -0.25 -13.81
C ALA A 58 -1.85 -0.64 -12.77
N ALA A 59 -1.80 -1.92 -12.37
CA ALA A 59 -0.78 -2.41 -11.45
C ALA A 59 0.65 -2.21 -12.00
N LYS A 60 0.83 -2.42 -13.31
CA LYS A 60 2.13 -2.19 -13.98
C LYS A 60 2.50 -0.71 -13.99
N ILE A 61 1.57 0.19 -14.27
CA ILE A 61 1.80 1.65 -14.24
C ILE A 61 2.20 2.10 -12.83
N LEU A 62 1.50 1.61 -11.81
CA LEU A 62 1.78 1.92 -10.41
C LEU A 62 3.05 1.25 -9.86
N GLY A 63 3.69 0.35 -10.62
CA GLY A 63 4.89 -0.35 -10.18
C GLY A 63 4.64 -1.34 -9.04
N VAL A 64 3.42 -1.89 -8.93
CA VAL A 64 3.03 -2.81 -7.85
C VAL A 64 2.58 -4.16 -8.41
N THR A 65 2.61 -5.20 -7.58
CA THR A 65 2.05 -6.48 -7.98
C THR A 65 0.53 -6.39 -8.13
N PHE A 66 -0.05 -7.20 -9.03
CA PHE A 66 -1.50 -7.27 -9.22
C PHE A 66 -2.24 -7.62 -7.91
N ARG A 67 -1.66 -8.52 -7.10
CA ARG A 67 -2.20 -8.90 -5.80
C ARG A 67 -2.23 -7.72 -4.82
N ALA A 68 -1.18 -6.92 -4.76
CA ALA A 68 -1.13 -5.73 -3.92
C ALA A 68 -2.15 -4.67 -4.36
N LEU A 69 -2.31 -4.45 -5.67
CA LEU A 69 -3.34 -3.55 -6.19
C LEU A 69 -4.74 -4.01 -5.77
N ARG A 70 -5.05 -5.30 -5.94
CA ARG A 70 -6.36 -5.86 -5.56
C ARG A 70 -6.67 -5.59 -4.08
N TYR A 71 -5.72 -5.88 -3.19
CA TYR A 71 -5.93 -5.65 -1.77
C TYR A 71 -6.15 -4.17 -1.43
N ARG A 72 -5.43 -3.26 -2.08
CA ARG A 72 -5.64 -1.81 -1.90
C ARG A 72 -7.02 -1.38 -2.38
N MET A 73 -7.47 -1.88 -3.53
CA MET A 73 -8.82 -1.60 -4.04
C MET A 73 -9.90 -2.10 -3.07
N ASP A 74 -9.76 -3.32 -2.56
CA ASP A 74 -10.69 -3.89 -1.58
C ASP A 74 -10.70 -3.05 -0.27
N ARG A 75 -9.52 -2.63 0.23
CA ARG A 75 -9.38 -1.81 1.44
C ARG A 75 -10.00 -0.42 1.29
N LEU A 76 -9.79 0.21 0.14
CA LEU A 76 -10.26 1.57 -0.16
C LEU A 76 -11.67 1.59 -0.78
N SER A 77 -12.33 0.44 -0.86
CA SER A 77 -13.67 0.27 -1.46
C SER A 77 -13.79 0.81 -2.89
N ILE A 78 -12.70 0.73 -3.67
CA ILE A 78 -12.66 1.15 -5.08
C ILE A 78 -13.37 0.09 -5.92
N THR A 79 -14.48 0.45 -6.54
CA THR A 79 -15.37 -0.49 -7.25
C THR A 79 -15.62 -0.01 -8.68
N ASP A 80 -16.27 -0.83 -9.53
CA ASP A 80 -16.66 -0.46 -10.90
C ASP A 80 -17.57 0.78 -10.95
N GLN A 81 -18.18 1.18 -9.82
CA GLN A 81 -18.95 2.43 -9.73
C GLN A 81 -18.09 3.68 -9.95
N ASP A 82 -16.78 3.60 -9.67
CA ASP A 82 -15.80 4.67 -9.90
C ASP A 82 -15.40 4.83 -11.39
N LYS A 83 -16.01 4.03 -12.27
CA LYS A 83 -15.86 4.12 -13.73
C LYS A 83 -16.69 5.22 -14.39
N ARG A 84 -17.68 5.75 -13.66
CA ARG A 84 -18.67 6.70 -14.15
C ARG A 84 -18.15 8.12 -14.22
#